data_AF-A0A2E1L663-F1
#
_entry.id   AF-A0A2E1L663-F1
#
_cell.length_a   1.000
_cell.length_b   1.000
_cell.length_c   1.000
_cell.angle_alpha   90.00
_cell.angle_beta   90.00
_cell.angle_gamma   90.00
#
_symmetry.space_group_name_H-M   'P 1'
#
loop_
_entity.id
_entity.type
_entity.pdbx_description
1 polymer ?
#
loop_
_entity_poly.entity_id
_entity_poly.type
_entity_poly.pdbx_seq_one_letter_code
_entity_poly.pdbx_strand_id
1 'polypeptide(L)'
;MVMSGSSDDPRDNTGEKGEILDWSFQNRSKSLLRKGRHSGSNFKRAVLDGADLTEGDFSNCDFRRASMVEADLMKSAFDNADFRGANLKKARLNLSNFNNCKFKGADLRGIRGKYAIWRGSDWWNATLDDDLKKALMKKWPKPEN
;
A
#
# COMPACT_ATOMS: atom_id res chain seq x y z
N MET A 1 11.42 49.66 8.17
CA MET A 1 11.23 48.89 6.94
C MET A 1 12.32 47.83 6.91
N VAL A 2 12.01 46.62 7.36
CA VAL A 2 12.91 45.46 7.30
C VAL A 2 12.20 44.42 6.44
N MET A 3 12.80 44.09 5.30
CA MET A 3 12.27 43.11 4.36
C MET A 3 12.51 41.72 4.96
N SER A 4 11.44 41.08 5.44
CA SER A 4 11.42 39.64 5.69
C SER A 4 11.56 38.93 4.35
N GLY A 5 12.73 38.33 4.10
CA GLY A 5 12.92 37.43 2.97
C GLY A 5 12.11 36.16 3.18
N SER A 6 10.90 36.14 2.62
CA SER A 6 10.10 34.93 2.44
C SER A 6 10.74 34.10 1.32
N SER A 7 11.61 33.18 1.69
CA SER A 7 12.00 32.06 0.83
C SER A 7 11.01 30.90 1.06
N ASP A 8 9.75 31.12 0.68
CA ASP A 8 8.77 30.04 0.50
C ASP A 8 8.96 29.47 -0.92
N ASP A 9 10.03 28.69 -1.11
CA ASP A 9 10.17 27.84 -2.30
C ASP A 9 9.40 26.54 -2.05
N PRO A 10 8.31 26.24 -2.79
CA PRO A 10 7.54 25.01 -2.63
C PRO A 10 8.31 23.72 -3.01
N ARG A 11 9.59 23.83 -3.39
CA ARG A 11 10.49 22.71 -3.65
C ARG A 11 11.32 22.29 -2.44
N ASP A 12 11.29 23.05 -1.36
CA ASP A 12 12.04 22.72 -0.15
C ASP A 12 11.21 21.77 0.73
N ASN A 13 11.15 20.49 0.34
CA ASN A 13 10.67 19.41 1.19
C ASN A 13 11.71 19.14 2.30
N THR A 14 11.76 20.06 3.24
CA THR A 14 12.62 20.03 4.42
C THR A 14 12.11 18.97 5.40
N GLY A 15 12.48 17.72 5.15
CA GLY A 15 12.64 16.73 6.23
C GLY A 15 11.45 16.53 7.17
N GLU A 16 10.20 16.61 6.70
CA GLU A 16 9.04 16.23 7.50
C GLU A 16 9.22 14.76 7.92
N LYS A 17 9.47 14.55 9.22
CA LYS A 17 9.57 13.23 9.82
C LYS A 17 8.28 12.49 9.49
N GLY A 18 8.39 11.34 8.83
CA GLY A 18 7.23 10.50 8.56
C GLY A 18 6.46 10.23 9.85
N GLU A 19 5.16 10.50 9.84
CA GLU A 19 4.30 10.27 10.99
C GLU A 19 3.97 8.78 11.07
N ILE A 20 4.44 8.14 12.13
CA ILE A 20 4.06 6.75 12.45
C ILE A 20 2.65 6.80 13.02
N LEU A 21 1.71 6.20 12.30
CA LEU A 21 0.32 6.09 12.72
C LEU A 21 0.08 4.74 13.43
N ASP A 22 -0.71 4.76 14.50
CA ASP A 22 -1.37 3.57 15.02
C ASP A 22 -2.88 3.69 14.83
N TRP A 23 -3.36 3.10 13.74
CA TRP A 23 -4.79 2.97 13.41
C TRP A 23 -5.28 1.55 13.58
N SER A 24 -4.54 0.71 14.33
CA SER A 24 -4.95 -0.66 14.53
C SER A 24 -6.35 -0.73 15.15
N PHE A 25 -7.18 -1.64 14.63
CA PHE A 25 -8.58 -1.85 15.03
C PHE A 25 -9.52 -0.65 14.82
N GLN A 26 -9.08 0.44 14.17
CA GLN A 26 -9.91 1.62 13.96
C GLN A 26 -10.64 1.56 12.62
N ASN A 27 -11.81 2.23 12.56
CA ASN A 27 -12.48 2.51 11.30
C ASN A 27 -12.01 3.88 10.77
N ARG A 28 -11.37 3.87 9.61
CA ARG A 28 -10.83 5.02 8.88
C ARG A 28 -11.19 4.92 7.38
N SER A 29 -12.37 4.36 7.06
CA SER A 29 -12.85 4.28 5.68
C SER A 29 -12.82 5.65 5.01
N LYS A 30 -12.42 5.69 3.73
CA LYS A 30 -12.31 6.92 2.93
C LYS A 30 -11.34 7.96 3.48
N SER A 31 -10.44 7.60 4.39
CA SER A 31 -9.40 8.52 4.87
C SER A 31 -8.50 8.97 3.72
N LEU A 32 -7.98 10.20 3.83
CA LEU A 32 -7.03 10.76 2.88
C LEU A 32 -5.61 10.66 3.47
N LEU A 33 -4.80 9.77 2.92
CA LEU A 33 -3.38 9.56 3.25
C LEU A 33 -2.48 9.76 2.01
N ARG A 34 -3.01 10.42 0.98
CA ARG A 34 -2.30 10.68 -0.28
C ARG A 34 -1.00 11.45 -0.03
N LYS A 35 0.09 11.01 -0.66
CA LYS A 35 1.46 11.54 -0.49
C LYS A 35 2.00 11.47 0.94
N GLY A 36 1.31 10.77 1.84
CA GLY A 36 1.73 10.62 3.24
C GLY A 36 3.00 9.79 3.37
N ARG A 37 3.80 10.10 4.38
CA ARG A 37 5.01 9.36 4.76
C ARG A 37 4.71 8.57 6.03
N HIS A 38 4.20 7.35 5.89
CA HIS A 38 3.70 6.53 6.98
C HIS A 38 4.46 5.21 7.13
N SER A 39 5.72 5.15 6.66
CA SER A 39 6.57 3.96 6.77
C SER A 39 6.65 3.45 8.21
N GLY A 40 6.45 2.14 8.40
CA GLY A 40 6.44 1.48 9.72
C GLY A 40 5.16 1.66 10.54
N SER A 41 4.09 2.25 9.98
CA SER A 41 2.81 2.44 10.68
C SER A 41 2.05 1.13 10.90
N ASN A 42 1.16 1.15 11.89
CA ASN A 42 0.32 0.02 12.28
C ASN A 42 -1.13 0.24 11.83
N PHE A 43 -1.57 -0.51 10.83
CA PHE A 43 -2.94 -0.55 10.32
C PHE A 43 -3.60 -1.92 10.55
N LYS A 44 -3.08 -2.72 11.49
CA LYS A 44 -3.57 -4.08 11.76
C LYS A 44 -5.06 -4.04 12.10
N ARG A 45 -5.87 -4.81 11.38
CA ARG A 45 -7.33 -4.87 11.54
C ARG A 45 -8.04 -3.51 11.40
N ALA A 46 -7.39 -2.51 10.80
CA ALA A 46 -8.05 -1.26 10.46
C ALA A 46 -9.07 -1.47 9.33
N VAL A 47 -10.09 -0.62 9.28
CA VAL A 47 -10.99 -0.51 8.12
C VAL A 47 -10.57 0.73 7.33
N LEU A 48 -10.00 0.51 6.15
CA LEU A 48 -9.51 1.52 5.20
C LEU A 48 -10.25 1.43 3.86
N ASP A 49 -11.48 0.90 3.88
CA ASP A 49 -12.28 0.73 2.67
C ASP A 49 -12.48 2.08 1.97
N GLY A 50 -12.17 2.13 0.67
CA GLY A 50 -12.22 3.33 -0.15
C GLY A 50 -11.24 4.44 0.25
N ALA A 51 -10.26 4.18 1.11
CA ALA A 51 -9.24 5.17 1.47
C ALA A 51 -8.34 5.53 0.28
N ASP A 52 -7.86 6.77 0.25
CA ASP A 52 -6.88 7.26 -0.73
C ASP A 52 -5.48 7.25 -0.11
N LEU A 53 -4.66 6.29 -0.53
CA LEU A 53 -3.26 6.12 -0.14
C LEU A 53 -2.33 6.43 -1.33
N THR A 54 -2.78 7.16 -2.34
CA THR A 54 -2.03 7.35 -3.59
C THR A 54 -0.73 8.13 -3.37
N GLU A 55 0.32 7.79 -4.13
CA GLU A 55 1.62 8.49 -4.08
C GLU A 55 2.30 8.53 -2.70
N GLY A 56 1.86 7.71 -1.74
CA GLY A 56 2.39 7.66 -0.37
C GLY A 56 3.47 6.60 -0.16
N ASP A 57 4.19 6.71 0.96
CA ASP A 57 5.11 5.71 1.46
C ASP A 57 4.52 4.98 2.67
N PHE A 58 4.18 3.71 2.46
CA PHE A 58 3.67 2.77 3.46
C PHE A 58 4.58 1.54 3.58
N SER A 59 5.86 1.71 3.28
CA SER A 59 6.85 0.65 3.43
C SER A 59 6.89 0.16 4.88
N ASN A 60 7.19 -1.12 5.08
CA ASN A 60 7.30 -1.74 6.41
C ASN A 60 6.04 -1.68 7.30
N CYS A 61 4.87 -1.30 6.76
CA CYS A 61 3.64 -1.19 7.53
C CYS A 61 3.01 -2.56 7.85
N ASP A 62 2.25 -2.62 8.93
CA ASP A 62 1.44 -3.77 9.30
C ASP A 62 -0.03 -3.58 8.86
N PHE A 63 -0.43 -4.26 7.79
CA PHE A 63 -1.81 -4.30 7.29
C PHE A 63 -2.50 -5.63 7.61
N ARG A 64 -1.99 -6.42 8.56
CA ARG A 64 -2.54 -7.76 8.84
C ARG A 64 -4.02 -7.67 9.17
N ARG A 65 -4.83 -8.43 8.43
CA ARG A 65 -6.30 -8.46 8.57
C ARG A 65 -6.99 -7.11 8.41
N ALA A 66 -6.35 -6.12 7.79
CA ALA A 66 -7.00 -4.85 7.45
C ALA A 66 -8.04 -5.06 6.33
N SER A 67 -9.10 -4.27 6.34
CA SER A 67 -10.00 -4.14 5.19
C SER A 67 -9.55 -2.93 4.36
N MET A 68 -9.32 -3.14 3.08
CA MET A 68 -8.88 -2.13 2.11
C MET A 68 -9.68 -2.29 0.81
N VAL A 69 -10.96 -2.63 0.94
CA VAL A 69 -11.85 -2.87 -0.21
C VAL A 69 -12.00 -1.57 -0.98
N GLU A 70 -11.80 -1.64 -2.30
CA GLU A 70 -11.90 -0.49 -3.20
C GLU A 70 -10.98 0.71 -2.84
N ALA A 71 -9.94 0.50 -2.00
CA ALA A 71 -8.96 1.52 -1.68
C ALA A 71 -8.09 1.89 -2.90
N ASP A 72 -7.64 3.15 -2.97
CA ASP A 72 -6.74 3.63 -4.03
C ASP A 72 -5.30 3.68 -3.52
N LEU A 73 -4.48 2.75 -4.00
CA LEU A 73 -3.08 2.55 -3.62
C LEU A 73 -2.12 2.88 -4.77
N MET A 74 -2.58 3.61 -5.78
CA MET A 74 -1.81 3.88 -6.99
C MET A 74 -0.55 4.70 -6.72
N LYS A 75 0.55 4.35 -7.41
CA LYS A 75 1.85 5.04 -7.34
C LYS A 75 2.48 5.08 -5.93
N SER A 76 2.09 4.17 -5.05
CA SER A 76 2.56 4.15 -3.66
C SER A 76 3.61 3.07 -3.41
N ALA A 77 4.41 3.23 -2.37
CA ALA A 77 5.37 2.24 -1.91
C ALA A 77 4.81 1.43 -0.73
N PHE A 78 4.84 0.10 -0.83
CA PHE A 78 4.47 -0.85 0.22
C PHE A 78 5.58 -1.84 0.51
N ASP A 79 6.83 -1.52 0.14
CA ASP A 79 7.96 -2.42 0.26
C ASP A 79 8.08 -3.01 1.68
N ASN A 80 8.22 -4.33 1.78
CA ASN A 80 8.28 -5.11 3.02
C ASN A 80 7.01 -5.06 3.92
N ALA A 81 5.88 -4.56 3.44
CA ALA A 81 4.64 -4.52 4.22
C ALA A 81 4.00 -5.91 4.42
N ASP A 82 3.24 -6.05 5.50
CA ASP A 82 2.57 -7.30 5.88
C ASP A 82 1.05 -7.21 5.66
N PHE A 83 0.56 -7.86 4.60
CA PHE A 83 -0.85 -7.94 4.23
C PHE A 83 -1.50 -9.27 4.61
N ARG A 84 -0.91 -10.09 5.51
CA ARG A 84 -1.47 -11.41 5.82
C ARG A 84 -2.91 -11.30 6.33
N GLY A 85 -3.82 -11.98 5.62
CA GLY A 85 -5.25 -11.94 5.90
C GLY A 85 -5.98 -10.64 5.55
N ALA A 86 -5.32 -9.68 4.88
CA ALA A 86 -5.96 -8.42 4.48
C ALA A 86 -6.95 -8.62 3.33
N ASN A 87 -7.99 -7.79 3.27
CA ASN A 87 -8.96 -7.79 2.19
C ASN A 87 -8.72 -6.59 1.26
N LEU A 88 -8.13 -6.81 0.10
CA LEU A 88 -7.84 -5.78 -0.91
C LEU A 88 -8.75 -5.90 -2.13
N LYS A 89 -9.94 -6.50 -1.98
CA LYS A 89 -10.86 -6.70 -3.10
C LYS A 89 -11.09 -5.40 -3.85
N LYS A 90 -10.94 -5.47 -5.18
CA LYS A 90 -11.12 -4.34 -6.11
C LYS A 90 -10.23 -3.11 -5.85
N ALA A 91 -9.19 -3.21 -5.02
CA ALA A 91 -8.27 -2.10 -4.80
C ALA A 91 -7.52 -1.72 -6.09
N ARG A 92 -7.13 -0.44 -6.20
CA ARG A 92 -6.36 0.10 -7.33
C ARG A 92 -4.89 0.17 -6.95
N LEU A 93 -4.06 -0.60 -7.65
CA LEU A 93 -2.65 -0.82 -7.37
C LEU A 93 -1.74 -0.38 -8.53
N ASN A 94 -2.25 0.37 -9.51
CA ASN A 94 -1.47 0.71 -10.69
C ASN A 94 -0.20 1.48 -10.29
N LEU A 95 0.94 1.10 -10.87
CA LEU A 95 2.25 1.73 -10.65
C LEU A 95 2.77 1.69 -9.20
N SER A 96 2.24 0.82 -8.33
CA SER A 96 2.73 0.70 -6.95
C SER A 96 3.81 -0.36 -6.80
N ASN A 97 4.59 -0.24 -5.72
CA ASN A 97 5.63 -1.19 -5.35
C ASN A 97 5.15 -2.09 -4.21
N PHE A 98 5.13 -3.40 -4.44
CA PHE A 98 4.92 -4.44 -3.44
C PHE A 98 6.13 -5.37 -3.45
N ASN A 99 7.34 -4.86 -3.24
CA ASN A 99 8.49 -5.77 -3.10
C ASN A 99 8.49 -6.40 -1.70
N ASN A 100 8.85 -7.68 -1.61
CA ASN A 100 9.02 -8.44 -0.36
C ASN A 100 7.82 -8.40 0.61
N CYS A 101 6.61 -8.24 0.08
CA CYS A 101 5.37 -8.18 0.85
C CYS A 101 4.86 -9.59 1.19
N LYS A 102 4.11 -9.68 2.30
CA LYS A 102 3.49 -10.92 2.76
C LYS A 102 1.99 -10.90 2.52
N PHE A 103 1.46 -11.83 1.74
CA PHE A 103 0.07 -11.91 1.31
C PHE A 103 -0.63 -13.21 1.71
N LYS A 104 -0.01 -14.07 2.55
CA LYS A 104 -0.65 -15.31 3.02
C LYS A 104 -2.07 -15.05 3.58
N GLY A 105 -3.07 -15.64 2.92
CA GLY A 105 -4.48 -15.51 3.29
C GLY A 105 -5.14 -14.18 2.93
N ALA A 106 -4.46 -13.27 2.23
CA ALA A 106 -5.06 -12.05 1.72
C ALA A 106 -6.07 -12.34 0.59
N ASP A 107 -7.02 -11.43 0.37
CA ASP A 107 -7.95 -11.48 -0.77
C ASP A 107 -7.61 -10.36 -1.77
N LEU A 108 -7.07 -10.76 -2.93
CA LEU A 108 -6.65 -9.87 -4.01
C LEU A 108 -7.62 -9.94 -5.21
N ARG A 109 -8.82 -10.51 -5.06
CA ARG A 109 -9.77 -10.62 -6.18
C ARG A 109 -10.22 -9.25 -6.69
N GLY A 110 -10.28 -9.10 -8.00
CA GLY A 110 -10.70 -7.88 -8.69
C GLY A 110 -9.73 -6.71 -8.62
N ILE A 111 -8.51 -6.85 -8.05
CA ILE A 111 -7.55 -5.74 -8.03
C ILE A 111 -7.21 -5.27 -9.44
N ARG A 112 -6.87 -3.99 -9.57
CA ARG A 112 -6.32 -3.42 -10.80
C ARG A 112 -4.86 -3.06 -10.54
N GLY A 113 -3.92 -3.86 -11.06
CA GLY A 113 -2.49 -3.72 -10.75
C GLY A 113 -1.59 -3.53 -11.97
N LYS A 114 -2.03 -2.77 -12.99
CA LYS A 114 -1.20 -2.56 -14.19
C LYS A 114 0.11 -1.86 -13.77
N TYR A 115 1.25 -2.47 -14.14
CA TYR A 115 2.60 -2.02 -13.77
C TYR A 115 2.94 -2.10 -12.27
N ALA A 116 2.12 -2.75 -11.44
CA ALA A 116 2.50 -3.05 -10.07
C ALA A 116 3.70 -4.02 -10.04
N ILE A 117 4.62 -3.80 -9.10
CA ILE A 117 5.83 -4.61 -8.93
C ILE A 117 5.64 -5.57 -7.75
N TRP A 118 5.95 -6.85 -7.94
CA TRP A 118 5.69 -7.92 -6.95
C TRP A 118 6.95 -8.74 -6.61
N ARG A 119 8.16 -8.19 -6.76
CA ARG A 119 9.41 -8.95 -6.55
C ARG A 119 9.50 -9.44 -5.11
N GLY A 120 9.84 -10.71 -4.92
CA GLY A 120 10.01 -11.30 -3.58
C GLY A 120 8.73 -11.40 -2.75
N SER A 121 7.58 -11.02 -3.29
CA SER A 121 6.29 -11.11 -2.59
C SER A 121 5.65 -12.47 -2.79
N ASP A 122 5.06 -13.03 -1.73
CA ASP A 122 4.43 -14.35 -1.75
C ASP A 122 2.95 -14.30 -2.20
N TRP A 123 2.67 -13.51 -3.24
CA TRP A 123 1.32 -13.24 -3.76
C TRP A 123 0.55 -14.52 -4.13
N TRP A 124 1.24 -15.63 -4.44
CA TRP A 124 0.63 -16.94 -4.71
C TRP A 124 -0.04 -17.58 -3.47
N ASN A 125 0.22 -17.06 -2.26
CA ASN A 125 -0.45 -17.47 -1.02
C ASN A 125 -1.74 -16.68 -0.74
N ALA A 126 -2.12 -15.76 -1.62
CA ALA A 126 -3.38 -15.02 -1.57
C ALA A 126 -4.50 -15.72 -2.36
N THR A 127 -5.74 -15.29 -2.10
CA THR A 127 -6.89 -15.60 -2.95
C THR A 127 -6.89 -14.67 -4.15
N LEU A 128 -6.99 -15.23 -5.36
CA LEU A 128 -6.87 -14.54 -6.65
C LEU A 128 -7.97 -15.03 -7.60
N ASP A 129 -8.35 -14.18 -8.55
CA ASP A 129 -9.10 -14.63 -9.73
C ASP A 129 -8.15 -15.33 -10.71
N ASP A 130 -8.67 -16.23 -11.55
CA ASP A 130 -7.85 -17.04 -12.46
C ASP A 130 -6.99 -16.22 -13.42
N ASP A 131 -7.55 -15.14 -13.96
CA ASP A 131 -6.84 -14.26 -14.89
C ASP A 131 -5.71 -13.50 -14.21
N LEU A 132 -5.95 -13.03 -12.99
CA LEU A 132 -4.92 -12.35 -12.19
C LEU A 132 -3.80 -13.33 -11.84
N LYS A 133 -4.14 -14.56 -11.43
CA LYS A 133 -3.16 -15.61 -11.14
C LYS A 133 -2.30 -15.92 -12.37
N LYS A 134 -2.91 -16.09 -13.55
CA LYS A 134 -2.17 -16.31 -14.82
C LYS A 134 -1.23 -15.13 -15.13
N ALA A 135 -1.72 -13.90 -14.99
CA ALA A 135 -0.94 -12.70 -15.26
C ALA A 135 0.27 -12.56 -14.33
N LEU A 136 0.08 -12.82 -13.03
CA LEU A 136 1.16 -12.79 -12.03
C LEU A 136 2.15 -13.93 -12.22
N MET A 137 1.69 -15.17 -12.44
CA MET A 137 2.59 -16.31 -12.71
C MET A 137 3.50 -16.06 -13.92
N LYS A 138 2.97 -15.41 -14.97
CA LYS A 138 3.74 -15.10 -16.19
C LYS A 138 4.88 -14.10 -15.94
N LYS A 139 4.68 -13.12 -15.04
CA LYS A 139 5.65 -12.04 -14.80
C LYS A 139 6.52 -12.24 -13.56
N TRP A 140 5.99 -12.92 -12.56
CA TRP A 140 6.56 -13.04 -11.21
C TRP A 140 6.48 -14.50 -10.74
N PRO A 141 7.11 -15.46 -11.45
CA PRO A 141 6.92 -16.88 -11.20
C PRO A 141 7.18 -17.24 -9.73
N LYS A 142 6.34 -18.15 -9.21
CA LYS A 142 6.52 -18.71 -7.87
C LYS A 142 7.89 -19.42 -7.82
N PRO A 143 8.72 -19.19 -6.79
CA PRO A 143 9.96 -19.92 -6.60
C PRO A 143 9.72 -21.43 -6.49
N GLU A 144 10.60 -22.22 -7.09
CA GLU A 144 10.69 -23.66 -6.85
C GLU A 144 11.33 -23.85 -5.47
N ASN A 145 10.68 -24.64 -4.61
CA ASN A 145 11.19 -24.98 -3.28
C ASN A 145 12.24 -26.07 -3.36
#